data_AF-E4TX41-F1
#
_entry.id   AF-E4TX41-F1
#
_cell.length_a   1.000
_cell.length_b   1.000
_cell.length_c   1.000
_cell.angle_alpha   90.00
_cell.angle_beta   90.00
_cell.angle_gamma   90.00
#
_symmetry.space_group_name_H-M   'P 1'
#
loop_
_entity.id
_entity.type
_entity.pdbx_description
1 polymer ?
#
loop_
_entity_poly.entity_id
_entity_poly.type
_entity_poly.pdbx_seq_one_letter_code
_entity_poly.pdbx_strand_id
1 'polypeptide(L)'
;MPDKKLFLLTTALITIGVICSYTLTAYTVVLFEYNSFHFVMRELIVAMISILIMWMLAQLDPDVWLHRLGLSLFFGGVVLMLVMPFLPASLVSEVGGAKRWIRLFGFSLAPVEFFKVGFVYFLAWSFSRKLGHHANMGIMEEFKRVAPYAAIFLLVMFLIAFLQNDLGQVIVLALTLAFMLFFAGSSFRFFMTLILGALASFIFLIVTSEHRINRILSWWASAQNTILAFFPESIARHLRIDNAEEAYQIGHSLNAIHNGGLFGTGLGGGTFKLGFLSEVHTDFVLAGIAEEFGFLGVFIVTVIFILLLQRLFKIANRSHNDTAYLFSLGVGLLITFAFIINAYGISGLTPIKGISVPFLSYGGSAMMASSVGIGMVLMVSKKIHHKIDPKKHVPKQGHYTAQGSVPYHESAEMTRSNHSHTSLEESQR
;
A
#
# COMPACT_ATOMS: atom_id res chain seq x y z
N MET A 1 -21.74 11.92 -0.21
CA MET A 1 -20.62 12.54 0.54
C MET A 1 -19.45 11.56 0.59
N PRO A 2 -18.20 12.00 0.83
CA PRO A 2 -17.07 11.11 1.10
C PRO A 2 -17.25 10.29 2.39
N ASP A 3 -16.51 9.18 2.56
CA ASP A 3 -16.48 8.44 3.84
C ASP A 3 -15.77 9.27 4.92
N LYS A 4 -16.56 9.89 5.80
CA LYS A 4 -16.08 10.72 6.92
C LYS A 4 -15.18 9.96 7.89
N LYS A 5 -15.34 8.64 8.04
CA LYS A 5 -14.54 7.83 8.99
C LYS A 5 -13.15 7.58 8.46
N LEU A 6 -12.97 7.37 7.15
CA LEU A 6 -11.63 7.30 6.54
C LEU A 6 -10.86 8.61 6.74
N PHE A 7 -11.50 9.75 6.47
CA PHE A 7 -10.90 11.07 6.67
C PHE A 7 -10.48 11.28 8.14
N LEU A 8 -11.38 11.03 9.10
CA LEU A 8 -11.09 11.20 10.53
C LEU A 8 -9.97 10.27 11.04
N LEU A 9 -9.92 9.01 10.60
CA LEU A 9 -8.86 8.07 10.99
C LEU A 9 -7.49 8.49 10.43
N THR A 10 -7.46 8.99 9.19
CA THR A 10 -6.22 9.51 8.57
C THR A 10 -5.75 10.77 9.29
N THR A 11 -6.66 11.71 9.57
CA THR A 11 -6.34 12.91 10.36
C THR A 11 -5.86 12.57 11.77
N ALA A 12 -6.43 11.55 12.43
CA ALA A 12 -5.97 11.11 13.75
C ALA A 12 -4.53 10.59 13.74
N LEU A 13 -4.14 9.79 12.72
CA LEU A 13 -2.74 9.37 12.56
C LEU A 13 -1.83 10.57 12.32
N ILE A 14 -2.20 11.49 11.42
CA ILE A 14 -1.44 12.73 11.15
C ILE A 14 -1.20 13.53 12.45
N THR A 15 -2.22 13.69 13.29
CA THR A 15 -2.07 14.38 14.58
C THR A 15 -1.12 13.65 15.54
N ILE A 16 -1.15 12.31 15.58
CA ILE A 16 -0.19 11.52 16.38
C ILE A 16 1.23 11.72 15.83
N GLY A 17 1.42 11.71 14.51
CA GLY A 17 2.71 12.00 13.87
C GLY A 17 3.28 13.37 14.22
N VAL A 18 2.44 14.41 14.25
CA VAL A 18 2.84 15.76 14.71
C VAL A 18 3.29 15.74 16.18
N ILE A 19 2.59 15.02 17.06
CA ILE A 19 3.01 14.88 18.48
C ILE A 19 4.37 14.16 18.58
N CYS A 20 4.55 13.04 17.86
CA CYS A 20 5.81 12.31 17.80
C CYS A 20 6.96 13.15 17.21
N SER A 21 6.68 14.04 16.25
CA SER A 21 7.66 14.97 15.67
C SER A 21 8.14 16.06 16.64
N TYR A 22 7.48 16.23 17.79
CA TYR A 22 7.97 17.08 18.88
C TYR A 22 8.84 16.29 19.86
N THR A 23 8.38 15.11 20.31
CA THR A 23 9.04 14.38 21.39
C THR A 23 10.25 13.57 20.94
N LEU A 24 10.19 12.96 19.74
CA LEU A 24 11.23 12.06 19.21
C LEU A 24 12.35 12.78 18.45
N THR A 25 12.25 14.10 18.26
CA THR A 25 13.31 14.93 17.64
C THR A 25 14.24 15.57 18.67
N ALA A 26 14.02 15.38 19.98
CA ALA A 26 14.71 16.10 21.04
C ALA A 26 16.25 16.07 20.93
N TYR A 27 16.84 14.90 20.62
CA TYR A 27 18.29 14.79 20.37
C TYR A 27 18.72 15.51 19.10
N THR A 28 17.96 15.39 18.01
CA THR A 28 18.24 16.04 16.72
C THR A 28 18.13 17.57 16.80
N VAL A 29 17.27 18.10 17.68
CA VAL A 29 17.19 19.52 18.03
C VAL A 29 18.51 19.98 18.67
N VAL A 30 19.00 19.25 19.68
CA VAL A 30 20.24 19.59 20.41
C VAL A 30 21.48 19.43 19.52
N LEU A 31 21.59 18.31 18.80
CA LEU A 31 22.76 17.94 17.97
C LEU A 31 23.03 18.94 16.84
N PHE A 32 21.98 19.59 16.31
CA PHE A 32 22.09 20.57 15.23
C PHE A 32 21.75 22.00 15.67
N GLU A 33 21.76 22.27 16.98
CA GLU A 33 21.51 23.59 17.60
C GLU A 33 20.21 24.28 17.11
N TYR A 34 19.19 23.50 16.77
CA TYR A 34 17.91 24.03 16.32
C TYR A 34 17.04 24.51 17.49
N ASN A 35 16.12 25.44 17.20
CA ASN A 35 15.06 25.79 18.14
C ASN A 35 14.17 24.56 18.46
N SER A 36 13.72 24.43 19.70
CA SER A 36 12.90 23.30 20.18
C SER A 36 11.63 23.04 19.38
N PHE A 37 11.07 24.05 18.72
CA PHE A 37 9.86 23.91 17.89
C PHE A 37 10.15 23.67 16.40
N HIS A 38 11.41 23.57 15.97
CA HIS A 38 11.81 23.52 14.56
C HIS A 38 11.13 22.38 13.77
N PHE A 39 11.16 21.16 14.29
CA PHE A 39 10.61 19.99 13.59
C PHE A 39 9.09 19.96 13.66
N VAL A 40 8.50 20.13 14.84
CA VAL A 40 7.04 20.14 15.02
C VAL A 40 6.35 21.25 14.24
N MET A 41 6.94 22.45 14.11
CA MET A 41 6.34 23.51 13.29
C MET A 41 6.37 23.18 11.80
N ARG A 42 7.43 22.52 11.30
CA ARG A 42 7.46 22.02 9.92
C ARG A 42 6.43 20.92 9.70
N GLU A 43 6.37 19.92 10.58
CA GLU A 43 5.45 18.80 10.41
C GLU A 43 3.99 19.24 10.60
N LEU A 44 3.70 20.19 11.49
CA LEU A 44 2.38 20.82 11.62
C LEU A 44 1.96 21.56 10.35
N ILE A 45 2.86 22.32 9.71
CA ILE A 45 2.59 22.96 8.41
C ILE A 45 2.30 21.91 7.34
N VAL A 46 3.10 20.85 7.24
CA VAL A 46 2.88 19.80 6.23
C VAL A 46 1.65 18.94 6.56
N ALA A 47 1.30 18.75 7.82
CA ALA A 47 0.06 18.10 8.27
C ALA A 47 -1.17 18.90 7.84
N MET A 48 -1.19 20.22 8.08
CA MET A 48 -2.26 21.10 7.60
C MET A 48 -2.40 21.06 6.08
N ILE A 49 -1.28 21.13 5.35
CA ILE A 49 -1.26 20.99 3.88
C ILE A 49 -1.79 19.62 3.44
N SER A 50 -1.39 18.54 4.11
CA SER A 50 -1.80 17.17 3.79
C SER A 50 -3.30 16.94 4.01
N ILE A 51 -3.85 17.43 5.13
CA ILE A 51 -5.29 17.40 5.43
C ILE A 51 -6.06 18.25 4.42
N LEU A 52 -5.55 19.43 4.06
CA LEU A 52 -6.16 20.32 3.07
C LEU A 52 -6.20 19.68 1.67
N ILE A 53 -5.09 19.08 1.22
CA ILE A 53 -5.02 18.35 -0.06
C ILE A 53 -5.97 17.15 -0.05
N MET A 54 -5.97 16.36 1.02
CA MET A 54 -6.90 15.23 1.18
C MET A 54 -8.37 15.68 1.08
N TRP A 55 -8.71 16.81 1.70
CA TRP A 55 -10.05 17.40 1.63
C TRP A 55 -10.39 17.94 0.23
N MET A 56 -9.50 18.71 -0.39
CA MET A 56 -9.69 19.26 -1.74
C MET A 56 -9.90 18.16 -2.79
N LEU A 57 -9.04 17.13 -2.78
CA LEU A 57 -9.17 15.97 -3.67
C LEU A 57 -10.50 15.23 -3.45
N ALA A 58 -10.94 15.09 -2.20
CA ALA A 58 -12.24 14.50 -1.90
C ALA A 58 -13.43 15.28 -2.51
N GLN A 59 -13.28 16.55 -2.92
CA GLN A 59 -14.34 17.34 -3.57
C GLN A 59 -14.42 17.18 -5.10
N LEU A 60 -13.37 16.70 -5.78
CA LEU A 60 -13.34 16.55 -7.26
C LEU A 60 -14.22 15.40 -7.79
N ASP A 61 -14.65 15.42 -9.06
CA ASP A 61 -15.34 14.27 -9.67
C ASP A 61 -14.34 13.15 -10.03
N PRO A 62 -14.46 11.94 -9.47
CA PRO A 62 -13.54 10.84 -9.76
C PRO A 62 -13.52 10.40 -11.24
N ASP A 63 -14.60 10.54 -12.01
CA ASP A 63 -14.60 10.08 -13.41
C ASP A 63 -13.67 10.93 -14.29
N VAL A 64 -13.50 12.21 -13.94
CA VAL A 64 -12.64 13.16 -14.66
C VAL A 64 -11.25 13.20 -14.04
N TRP A 65 -11.16 13.29 -12.71
CA TRP A 65 -9.91 13.64 -12.02
C TRP A 65 -9.07 12.44 -11.58
N LEU A 66 -9.67 11.28 -11.27
CA LEU A 66 -8.90 10.11 -10.83
C LEU A 66 -7.89 9.67 -11.89
N HIS A 67 -8.31 9.66 -13.16
CA HIS A 67 -7.46 9.29 -14.29
C HIS A 67 -6.34 10.31 -14.56
N ARG A 68 -6.70 11.60 -14.60
CA ARG A 68 -5.75 12.69 -14.84
C ARG A 68 -4.68 12.73 -13.76
N LEU A 69 -5.08 12.76 -12.49
CA LEU A 69 -4.15 12.82 -11.36
C LEU A 69 -3.30 11.55 -11.27
N GLY A 70 -3.89 10.36 -11.41
CA GLY A 70 -3.16 9.11 -11.33
C GLY A 70 -2.06 8.96 -12.38
N LEU A 71 -2.35 9.30 -13.65
CA LEU A 71 -1.32 9.31 -14.69
C LEU A 71 -0.31 10.46 -14.54
N SER A 72 -0.74 11.65 -14.10
CA SER A 72 0.19 12.75 -13.81
C SER A 72 1.17 12.43 -12.68
N LEU A 73 0.72 11.75 -11.62
CA LEU A 73 1.58 11.27 -10.53
C LEU A 73 2.56 10.19 -11.03
N PHE A 74 2.11 9.30 -11.93
CA PHE A 74 2.96 8.26 -12.51
C PHE A 74 4.05 8.85 -13.42
N PHE A 75 3.65 9.51 -14.52
CA PHE A 75 4.59 10.04 -15.50
C PHE A 75 5.40 11.23 -14.95
N GLY A 76 4.77 12.13 -14.20
CA GLY A 76 5.47 13.23 -13.52
C GLY A 76 6.46 12.71 -12.48
N GLY A 77 6.10 11.65 -11.75
CA GLY A 77 7.02 10.95 -10.85
C GLY A 77 8.25 10.39 -11.58
N VAL A 78 8.05 9.63 -12.67
CA VAL A 78 9.16 9.08 -13.48
C VAL A 78 10.04 10.20 -14.06
N VAL A 79 9.45 11.24 -14.64
CA VAL A 79 10.20 12.37 -15.22
C VAL A 79 11.00 13.12 -14.15
N LEU A 80 10.41 13.39 -12.98
CA LEU A 80 11.14 14.04 -11.87
C LEU A 80 12.29 13.16 -11.36
N MET A 81 12.08 11.83 -11.24
CA MET A 81 13.15 10.90 -10.85
C MET A 81 14.29 10.79 -11.88
N LEU A 82 13.99 10.96 -13.17
CA LEU A 82 14.99 11.01 -14.25
C LEU A 82 15.73 12.36 -14.31
N VAL A 83 15.06 13.48 -14.06
CA VAL A 83 15.63 14.83 -14.18
C VAL A 83 16.43 15.24 -12.94
N MET A 84 15.99 14.82 -11.74
CA MET A 84 16.60 15.25 -10.47
C MET A 84 18.10 14.96 -10.27
N PRO A 85 18.75 13.93 -10.86
CA PRO A 85 20.20 13.76 -10.75
C PRO A 85 20.98 14.92 -11.40
N PHE A 86 20.43 15.48 -12.48
CA PHE A 86 21.03 16.56 -13.27
C PHE A 86 20.74 17.96 -12.73
N LEU A 87 19.82 18.10 -11.77
CA LEU A 87 19.52 19.37 -11.11
C LEU A 87 20.68 19.80 -10.17
N PRO A 88 20.91 21.12 -10.01
CA PRO A 88 21.98 21.64 -9.16
C PRO A 88 21.76 21.30 -7.68
N ALA A 89 22.85 21.16 -6.93
CA ALA A 89 22.83 20.77 -5.51
C ALA A 89 22.10 21.78 -4.59
N SER A 90 21.88 23.02 -5.04
CA SER A 90 21.00 23.99 -4.37
C SER A 90 19.53 23.53 -4.34
N LEU A 91 19.07 22.87 -5.42
CA LEU A 91 17.70 22.41 -5.59
C LEU A 91 17.48 20.94 -5.21
N VAL A 92 18.53 20.12 -5.04
CA VAL A 92 18.39 18.70 -4.72
C VAL A 92 19.41 18.29 -3.67
N SER A 93 18.93 17.85 -2.50
CA SER A 93 19.79 17.35 -1.43
C SER A 93 20.19 15.90 -1.66
N GLU A 94 21.49 15.68 -1.57
CA GLU A 94 22.12 14.37 -1.48
C GLU A 94 22.24 13.95 -0.01
N VAL A 95 21.80 12.73 0.32
CA VAL A 95 21.97 12.11 1.64
C VAL A 95 22.28 10.63 1.41
N GLY A 96 23.30 10.09 2.08
CA GLY A 96 23.73 8.69 1.89
C GLY A 96 24.21 8.38 0.47
N GLY A 97 24.88 9.34 -0.20
CA GLY A 97 25.40 9.17 -1.56
C GLY A 97 24.32 9.07 -2.65
N ALA A 98 23.11 9.59 -2.39
CA ALA A 98 22.05 9.65 -3.39
C ALA A 98 21.22 10.93 -3.28
N LYS A 99 20.91 11.53 -4.43
CA LYS A 99 19.90 12.58 -4.57
C LYS A 99 18.51 11.95 -4.49
N ARG A 100 17.76 12.18 -3.40
CA ARG A 100 16.37 11.68 -3.24
C ARG A 100 15.29 12.75 -3.06
N TRP A 101 15.66 13.98 -2.68
CA TRP A 101 14.70 15.06 -2.40
C TRP A 101 15.00 16.33 -3.17
N ILE A 102 13.98 16.86 -3.85
CA ILE A 102 13.98 18.19 -4.45
C ILE A 102 13.60 19.20 -3.36
N ARG A 103 14.47 20.18 -3.09
CA ARG A 103 14.22 21.29 -2.18
C ARG A 103 13.31 22.31 -2.85
N LEU A 104 12.12 22.48 -2.30
CA LEU A 104 11.17 23.54 -2.64
C LEU A 104 11.18 24.57 -1.49
N PHE A 105 10.52 25.72 -1.68
CA PHE A 105 10.60 26.81 -0.71
C PHE A 105 9.99 26.41 0.65
N GLY A 106 10.84 26.14 1.63
CA GLY A 106 10.47 25.71 2.99
C GLY A 106 10.37 24.20 3.22
N PHE A 107 10.29 23.36 2.18
CA PHE A 107 10.05 21.91 2.31
C PHE A 107 10.74 21.05 1.24
N SER A 108 11.00 19.79 1.56
CA SER A 108 11.63 18.81 0.66
C SER A 108 10.60 17.85 0.06
N LEU A 109 10.62 17.67 -1.26
CA LEU A 109 9.76 16.78 -2.03
C LEU A 109 10.55 15.59 -2.59
N ALA A 110 10.20 14.36 -2.18
CA ALA A 110 10.72 13.11 -2.73
C ALA A 110 9.79 12.61 -3.85
N PRO A 111 10.20 12.60 -5.13
CA PRO A 111 9.30 12.23 -6.23
C PRO A 111 8.80 10.78 -6.17
N VAL A 112 9.59 9.87 -5.57
CA VAL A 112 9.24 8.45 -5.39
C VAL A 112 7.97 8.25 -4.54
N GLU A 113 7.72 9.13 -3.58
CA GLU A 113 6.52 9.07 -2.72
C GLU A 113 5.24 9.28 -3.53
N PHE A 114 5.21 10.32 -4.36
CA PHE A 114 4.09 10.63 -5.23
C PHE A 114 3.98 9.62 -6.39
N PHE A 115 5.12 9.15 -6.91
CA PHE A 115 5.18 8.12 -7.92
C PHE A 115 4.48 6.82 -7.47
N LYS A 116 4.65 6.36 -6.22
CA LYS A 116 3.98 5.14 -5.70
C LYS A 116 2.46 5.16 -5.92
N VAL A 117 1.81 6.29 -5.62
CA VAL A 117 0.36 6.46 -5.79
C VAL A 117 -0.02 6.43 -7.28
N GLY A 118 0.77 7.09 -8.12
CA GLY A 118 0.61 7.06 -9.58
C GLY A 118 0.80 5.66 -10.18
N PHE A 119 1.79 4.91 -9.72
CA PHE A 119 2.05 3.53 -10.15
C PHE A 119 0.88 2.61 -9.80
N VAL A 120 0.35 2.69 -8.57
CA VAL A 120 -0.87 1.96 -8.19
C VAL A 120 -2.05 2.33 -9.09
N TYR A 121 -2.22 3.61 -9.44
CA TYR A 121 -3.24 3.99 -10.41
C TYR A 121 -2.99 3.41 -11.81
N PHE A 122 -1.76 3.49 -12.32
CA PHE A 122 -1.38 2.94 -13.62
C PHE A 122 -1.64 1.43 -13.71
N LEU A 123 -1.23 0.67 -12.68
CA LEU A 123 -1.54 -0.76 -12.56
C LEU A 123 -3.05 -0.97 -12.56
N ALA A 124 -3.81 -0.33 -11.66
CA ALA A 124 -5.25 -0.47 -11.56
C ALA A 124 -5.99 -0.19 -12.89
N TRP A 125 -5.58 0.86 -13.60
CA TRP A 125 -6.15 1.31 -14.88
C TRP A 125 -5.76 0.43 -16.06
N SER A 126 -4.60 -0.23 -16.02
CA SER A 126 -4.19 -1.13 -17.10
C SER A 126 -4.66 -2.57 -16.85
N PHE A 127 -4.65 -3.03 -15.59
CA PHE A 127 -5.16 -4.33 -15.18
C PHE A 127 -6.66 -4.44 -15.47
N SER A 128 -7.47 -3.47 -15.04
CA SER A 128 -8.94 -3.45 -15.25
C SER A 128 -9.41 -3.50 -16.72
N ARG A 129 -8.49 -3.38 -17.69
CA ARG A 129 -8.78 -3.46 -19.14
C ARG A 129 -8.02 -4.57 -19.87
N LYS A 130 -7.11 -5.29 -19.21
CA LYS A 130 -6.22 -6.31 -19.83
C LYS A 130 -6.09 -7.60 -19.03
N LEU A 131 -6.40 -7.57 -17.74
CA LEU A 131 -6.47 -8.71 -16.83
C LEU A 131 -7.92 -8.84 -16.37
N GLY A 132 -8.66 -9.72 -17.03
CA GLY A 132 -9.92 -10.25 -16.53
C GLY A 132 -9.72 -11.65 -15.95
N HIS A 133 -10.65 -12.14 -15.15
CA HIS A 133 -10.59 -13.51 -14.63
C HIS A 133 -10.72 -14.53 -15.79
N HIS A 134 -9.67 -15.31 -16.03
CA HIS A 134 -9.67 -16.39 -17.02
C HIS A 134 -9.29 -17.71 -16.33
N ALA A 135 -10.29 -18.53 -16.00
CA ALA A 135 -10.03 -19.90 -15.57
C ALA A 135 -9.36 -20.69 -16.72
N ASN A 136 -8.47 -21.62 -16.37
CA ASN A 136 -7.74 -22.52 -17.27
C ASN A 136 -6.69 -21.90 -18.22
N MET A 137 -6.18 -20.69 -17.97
CA MET A 137 -4.98 -20.20 -18.67
C MET A 137 -3.69 -20.89 -18.20
N GLY A 138 -2.73 -21.04 -19.12
CA GLY A 138 -1.41 -21.57 -18.81
C GLY A 138 -0.48 -20.54 -18.15
N ILE A 139 0.39 -20.98 -17.23
CA ILE A 139 1.36 -20.12 -16.50
C ILE A 139 2.20 -19.26 -17.47
N MET A 140 2.60 -19.81 -18.63
CA MET A 140 3.38 -19.09 -19.64
C MET A 140 2.56 -18.02 -20.39
N GLU A 141 1.24 -18.16 -20.47
CA GLU A 141 0.36 -17.14 -21.07
C GLU A 141 0.07 -16.01 -20.08
N GLU A 142 -0.12 -16.34 -18.80
CA GLU A 142 -0.16 -15.34 -17.73
C GLU A 142 1.16 -14.56 -17.68
N PHE A 143 2.31 -15.24 -17.79
CA PHE A 143 3.62 -14.58 -17.90
C PHE A 143 3.68 -13.60 -19.08
N LYS A 144 3.21 -13.99 -20.28
CA LYS A 144 3.13 -13.09 -21.44
C LYS A 144 2.21 -11.89 -21.22
N ARG A 145 1.08 -12.06 -20.53
CA ARG A 145 0.17 -10.95 -20.15
C ARG A 145 0.79 -10.02 -19.10
N VAL A 146 1.62 -10.55 -18.20
CA VAL A 146 2.25 -9.80 -17.10
C VAL A 146 3.59 -9.16 -17.50
N ALA A 147 4.30 -9.71 -18.49
CA ALA A 147 5.62 -9.25 -18.94
C ALA A 147 5.74 -7.74 -19.22
N PRO A 148 4.76 -7.03 -19.84
CA PRO A 148 4.85 -5.58 -20.01
C PRO A 148 4.90 -4.81 -18.68
N TYR A 149 4.19 -5.30 -17.64
CA TYR A 149 4.20 -4.71 -16.31
C TYR A 149 5.47 -5.07 -15.54
N ALA A 150 5.98 -6.29 -15.72
CA ALA A 150 7.28 -6.69 -15.20
C ALA A 150 8.40 -5.82 -15.80
N ALA A 151 8.37 -5.53 -17.10
CA ALA A 151 9.34 -4.64 -17.76
C ALA A 151 9.25 -3.19 -17.23
N ILE A 152 8.05 -2.63 -17.08
CA ILE A 152 7.85 -1.30 -16.47
C ILE A 152 8.32 -1.30 -15.01
N PHE A 153 8.02 -2.35 -14.25
CA PHE A 153 8.47 -2.48 -12.87
C PHE A 153 10.00 -2.61 -12.77
N LEU A 154 10.65 -3.38 -13.65
CA LEU A 154 12.11 -3.51 -13.68
C LEU A 154 12.81 -2.19 -14.05
N LEU A 155 12.24 -1.41 -14.99
CA LEU A 155 12.71 -0.06 -15.31
C LEU A 155 12.59 0.87 -14.10
N VAL A 156 11.43 0.91 -13.46
CA VAL A 156 11.16 1.70 -12.24
C VAL A 156 12.07 1.27 -11.09
N MET A 157 12.26 -0.03 -10.90
CA MET A 157 13.15 -0.61 -9.91
C MET A 157 14.59 -0.18 -10.16
N PHE A 158 15.07 -0.20 -11.42
CA PHE A 158 16.40 0.26 -11.77
C PHE A 158 16.59 1.74 -11.40
N LEU A 159 15.62 2.61 -11.73
CA LEU A 159 15.68 4.03 -11.37
C LEU A 159 15.76 4.23 -9.84
N ILE A 160 14.88 3.60 -9.07
CA ILE A 160 14.83 3.77 -7.60
C ILE A 160 16.06 3.10 -6.92
N ALA A 161 16.48 1.93 -7.39
CA ALA A 161 17.59 1.18 -6.80
C ALA A 161 18.97 1.80 -7.09
N PHE A 162 19.19 2.40 -8.27
CA PHE A 162 20.51 2.89 -8.68
C PHE A 162 20.64 4.42 -8.67
N LEU A 163 19.61 5.19 -9.03
CA LEU A 163 19.69 6.67 -9.01
C LEU A 163 19.35 7.22 -7.61
N GLN A 164 18.53 6.50 -6.83
CA GLN A 164 18.13 6.90 -5.48
C GLN A 164 18.73 6.00 -4.38
N ASN A 165 19.35 4.86 -4.69
CA ASN A 165 19.84 3.89 -3.69
C ASN A 165 18.77 3.47 -2.65
N ASP A 166 17.48 3.43 -3.03
CA ASP A 166 16.37 3.14 -2.10
C ASP A 166 15.73 1.77 -2.36
N LEU A 167 16.37 0.74 -1.81
CA LEU A 167 15.85 -0.63 -1.82
C LEU A 167 14.63 -0.84 -0.91
N GLY A 168 14.23 0.14 -0.10
CA GLY A 168 13.02 0.06 0.73
C GLY A 168 11.76 0.21 -0.12
N GLN A 169 11.71 1.27 -0.92
CA GLN A 169 10.58 1.59 -1.79
C GLN A 169 10.35 0.51 -2.86
N VAL A 170 11.44 -0.09 -3.37
CA VAL A 170 11.40 -1.22 -4.31
C VAL A 170 10.63 -2.42 -3.73
N ILE A 171 10.86 -2.78 -2.47
CA ILE A 171 10.20 -3.92 -1.81
C ILE A 171 8.70 -3.64 -1.64
N VAL A 172 8.34 -2.42 -1.18
CA VAL A 172 6.93 -1.99 -1.04
C VAL A 172 6.21 -2.04 -2.39
N LEU A 173 6.84 -1.56 -3.46
CA LEU A 173 6.30 -1.59 -4.82
C LEU A 173 6.18 -3.02 -5.37
N ALA A 174 7.17 -3.90 -5.12
CA ALA A 174 7.14 -5.30 -5.55
C ALA A 174 5.97 -6.08 -4.93
N LEU A 175 5.80 -5.97 -3.61
CA LEU A 175 4.69 -6.61 -2.89
C LEU A 175 3.34 -6.04 -3.34
N THR A 176 3.24 -4.71 -3.52
CA THR A 176 2.03 -4.07 -4.04
C THR A 176 1.68 -4.58 -5.43
N LEU A 177 2.65 -4.67 -6.36
CA LEU A 177 2.46 -5.23 -7.70
C LEU A 177 1.97 -6.69 -7.63
N ALA A 178 2.64 -7.55 -6.86
CA ALA A 178 2.30 -8.96 -6.76
C ALA A 178 0.88 -9.19 -6.23
N PHE A 179 0.48 -8.48 -5.16
CA PHE A 179 -0.87 -8.59 -4.62
C PHE A 179 -1.92 -7.94 -5.54
N MET A 180 -1.62 -6.81 -6.21
CA MET A 180 -2.53 -6.23 -7.20
C MET A 180 -2.74 -7.14 -8.42
N LEU A 181 -1.73 -7.92 -8.83
CA LEU A 181 -1.89 -8.94 -9.88
C LEU A 181 -2.82 -10.08 -9.45
N PHE A 182 -2.71 -10.54 -8.20
CA PHE A 182 -3.61 -11.52 -7.62
C PHE A 182 -5.07 -11.01 -7.57
N PHE A 183 -5.30 -9.80 -7.05
CA PHE A 183 -6.64 -9.19 -7.03
C PHE A 183 -7.18 -8.76 -8.42
N ALA A 184 -6.33 -8.70 -9.44
CA ALA A 184 -6.73 -8.52 -10.84
C ALA A 184 -7.14 -9.83 -11.55
N GLY A 185 -7.18 -10.97 -10.83
CA GLY A 185 -7.66 -12.24 -11.35
C GLY A 185 -6.60 -13.12 -12.02
N SER A 186 -5.31 -12.90 -11.73
CA SER A 186 -4.26 -13.85 -12.10
C SER A 186 -4.31 -15.11 -11.21
N SER A 187 -3.91 -16.27 -11.75
CA SER A 187 -4.01 -17.53 -11.03
C SER A 187 -3.17 -17.55 -9.75
N PHE A 188 -3.69 -18.19 -8.70
CA PHE A 188 -2.95 -18.41 -7.45
C PHE A 188 -1.64 -19.18 -7.70
N ARG A 189 -1.61 -20.07 -8.70
CA ARG A 189 -0.39 -20.80 -9.11
C ARG A 189 0.70 -19.85 -9.59
N PHE A 190 0.36 -18.93 -10.49
CA PHE A 190 1.30 -17.92 -11.01
C PHE A 190 1.74 -16.93 -9.93
N PHE A 191 0.83 -16.51 -9.04
CA PHE A 191 1.16 -15.68 -7.88
C PHE A 191 2.18 -16.38 -6.94
N MET A 192 2.01 -17.68 -6.67
CA MET A 192 3.02 -18.48 -5.94
C MET A 192 4.33 -18.61 -6.73
N THR A 193 4.28 -18.80 -8.06
CA THR A 193 5.49 -18.82 -8.90
C THR A 193 6.26 -17.49 -8.84
N LEU A 194 5.58 -16.34 -8.83
CA LEU A 194 6.22 -15.04 -8.67
C LEU A 194 6.87 -14.88 -7.28
N ILE A 195 6.21 -15.31 -6.21
CA ILE A 195 6.77 -15.23 -4.84
C ILE A 195 8.00 -16.14 -4.70
N LEU A 196 7.92 -17.39 -5.18
CA LEU A 196 9.04 -18.33 -5.15
C LEU A 196 10.20 -17.86 -6.04
N GLY A 197 9.91 -17.32 -7.23
CA GLY A 197 10.90 -16.72 -8.13
C GLY A 197 11.59 -15.52 -7.49
N ALA A 198 10.84 -14.61 -6.86
CA ALA A 198 11.39 -13.46 -6.15
C ALA A 198 12.26 -13.88 -4.96
N LEU A 199 11.85 -14.89 -4.19
CA LEU A 199 12.62 -15.45 -3.08
C LEU A 199 13.93 -16.11 -3.56
N ALA A 200 13.87 -16.91 -4.63
CA ALA A 200 15.05 -17.52 -5.24
C ALA A 200 16.02 -16.46 -5.80
N SER A 201 15.52 -15.43 -6.49
CA SER A 201 16.32 -14.29 -6.94
C SER A 201 16.93 -13.51 -5.78
N PHE A 202 16.20 -13.32 -4.68
CA PHE A 202 16.71 -12.66 -3.48
C PHE A 202 17.85 -13.46 -2.83
N ILE A 203 17.70 -14.77 -2.66
CA ILE A 203 18.74 -15.67 -2.13
C ILE A 203 19.99 -15.66 -3.04
N PHE A 204 19.81 -15.78 -4.36
CA PHE A 204 20.90 -15.70 -5.33
C PHE A 204 21.65 -14.35 -5.26
N LEU A 205 20.91 -13.24 -5.15
CA LEU A 205 21.50 -11.92 -4.97
C LEU A 205 22.25 -11.80 -3.63
N ILE A 206 21.76 -12.41 -2.54
CA ILE A 206 22.49 -12.41 -1.26
C ILE A 206 23.83 -13.13 -1.40
N VAL A 207 23.82 -14.39 -1.86
CA VAL A 207 25.02 -15.25 -1.93
C VAL A 207 26.09 -14.67 -2.86
N THR A 208 25.72 -13.85 -3.83
CA THR A 208 26.64 -13.16 -4.75
C THR A 208 27.25 -11.85 -4.23
N SER A 209 27.13 -11.52 -2.93
CA SER A 209 27.82 -10.36 -2.35
C SER A 209 28.04 -10.47 -0.85
N GLU A 210 29.31 -10.44 -0.43
CA GLU A 210 29.75 -10.44 0.97
C GLU A 210 29.06 -9.35 1.81
N HIS A 211 28.92 -8.12 1.29
CA HIS A 211 28.20 -7.05 1.99
C HIS A 211 26.71 -7.38 2.24
N ARG A 212 26.07 -8.15 1.35
CA ARG A 212 24.67 -8.58 1.51
C ARG A 212 24.55 -9.77 2.46
N ILE A 213 25.53 -10.68 2.46
CA ILE A 213 25.68 -11.75 3.45
C ILE A 213 25.88 -11.15 4.85
N ASN A 214 26.86 -10.27 5.04
CA ASN A 214 27.21 -9.70 6.34
C ASN A 214 26.05 -8.92 6.98
N ARG A 215 25.25 -8.19 6.20
CA ARG A 215 24.03 -7.50 6.67
C ARG A 215 22.91 -8.45 7.10
N ILE A 216 22.92 -9.70 6.63
CA ILE A 216 21.99 -10.75 7.05
C ILE A 216 22.54 -11.52 8.24
N LEU A 217 23.86 -11.72 8.32
CA LEU A 217 24.52 -12.28 9.50
C LEU A 217 24.35 -11.38 10.72
N SER A 218 24.52 -10.05 10.61
CA SER A 218 24.33 -9.13 11.75
C SER A 218 22.86 -8.98 12.16
N TRP A 219 21.93 -9.04 11.20
CA TRP A 219 20.50 -9.16 11.51
C TRP A 219 20.20 -10.48 12.24
N TRP A 220 20.70 -11.61 11.75
CA TRP A 220 20.50 -12.91 12.38
C TRP A 220 21.13 -12.98 13.77
N ALA A 221 22.32 -12.39 13.96
CA ALA A 221 22.98 -12.28 15.27
C ALA A 221 22.07 -11.63 16.31
N SER A 222 21.32 -10.60 15.89
CA SER A 222 20.36 -9.87 16.72
C SER A 222 19.06 -10.66 16.94
N ALA A 223 18.54 -11.33 15.90
CA ALA A 223 17.24 -12.01 15.91
C ALA A 223 17.28 -13.44 16.48
N GLN A 224 18.42 -14.12 16.43
CA GLN A 224 18.55 -15.55 16.75
C GLN A 224 18.13 -15.88 18.19
N ASN A 225 18.44 -15.03 19.18
CA ASN A 225 18.09 -15.30 20.57
C ASN A 225 16.56 -15.34 20.77
N THR A 226 15.82 -14.47 20.08
CA THR A 226 14.34 -14.45 20.10
C THR A 226 13.74 -15.59 19.27
N ILE A 227 14.27 -15.85 18.07
CA ILE A 227 13.72 -16.86 17.15
C ILE A 227 13.99 -18.27 17.67
N LEU A 228 15.22 -18.57 18.08
CA LEU A 228 15.63 -19.92 18.48
C LEU A 228 15.05 -20.37 19.83
N ALA A 229 14.57 -19.43 20.66
CA ALA A 229 13.82 -19.75 21.89
C ALA A 229 12.50 -20.52 21.62
N PHE A 230 11.98 -20.49 20.39
CA PHE A 230 10.81 -21.26 19.97
C PHE A 230 11.15 -22.66 19.41
N PHE A 231 12.44 -23.01 19.30
CA PHE A 231 12.89 -24.28 18.71
C PHE A 231 13.50 -25.22 19.77
N PRO A 232 13.44 -26.54 19.57
CA PRO A 232 14.22 -27.49 20.37
C PRO A 232 15.72 -27.14 20.36
N GLU A 233 16.38 -27.29 21.50
CA GLU A 233 17.78 -26.88 21.69
C GLU A 233 18.74 -27.52 20.66
N SER A 234 18.45 -28.76 20.24
CA SER A 234 19.17 -29.47 19.19
C SER A 234 19.13 -28.76 17.83
N ILE A 235 18.03 -28.11 17.48
CA ILE A 235 17.90 -27.30 16.25
C ILE A 235 18.53 -25.93 16.48
N ALA A 236 18.27 -25.30 17.63
CA ALA A 236 18.84 -24.01 18.00
C ALA A 236 20.37 -24.00 17.90
N ARG A 237 21.04 -25.04 18.42
CA ARG A 237 22.51 -25.15 18.41
C ARG A 237 23.13 -25.25 17.01
N HIS A 238 22.39 -25.70 16.00
CA HIS A 238 22.85 -25.76 14.60
C HIS A 238 22.56 -24.46 13.82
N LEU A 239 21.66 -23.62 14.30
CA LEU A 239 21.27 -22.35 13.66
C LEU A 239 21.90 -21.12 14.34
N ARG A 240 22.44 -21.29 15.54
CA ARG A 240 23.14 -20.23 16.29
C ARG A 240 24.48 -19.89 15.62
N ILE A 241 24.77 -18.60 15.52
CA ILE A 241 26.04 -18.05 15.06
C ILE A 241 26.64 -17.26 16.22
N ASP A 242 27.76 -17.73 16.75
CA ASP A 242 28.51 -17.04 17.81
C ASP A 242 29.50 -16.02 17.21
N ASN A 243 29.73 -14.91 17.92
CA ASN A 243 30.66 -13.82 17.55
C ASN A 243 30.31 -12.98 16.31
N ALA A 244 29.05 -12.97 15.87
CA ALA A 244 28.59 -12.00 14.87
C ALA A 244 28.12 -10.70 15.55
N GLU A 245 28.51 -9.53 15.01
CA GLU A 245 28.13 -8.22 15.56
C GLU A 245 26.62 -7.97 15.42
N GLU A 246 25.97 -7.58 16.51
CA GLU A 246 24.56 -7.17 16.49
C GLU A 246 24.37 -5.84 15.73
N ALA A 247 23.23 -5.70 15.07
CA ALA A 247 22.91 -4.48 14.35
C ALA A 247 22.53 -3.38 15.36
N TYR A 248 23.47 -2.49 15.68
CA TYR A 248 23.38 -1.41 16.69
C TYR A 248 21.99 -0.76 16.84
N GLN A 249 21.36 -0.33 15.74
CA GLN A 249 20.04 0.31 15.78
C GLN A 249 18.89 -0.66 16.12
N ILE A 250 18.98 -1.95 15.76
CA ILE A 250 18.00 -2.99 16.14
C ILE A 250 18.10 -3.26 17.64
N GLY A 251 19.31 -3.38 18.19
CA GLY A 251 19.53 -3.55 19.62
C GLY A 251 18.93 -2.38 20.42
N HIS A 252 19.18 -1.13 19.99
CA HIS A 252 18.60 0.03 20.65
C HIS A 252 17.09 0.21 20.43
N SER A 253 16.51 -0.22 19.29
CA SER A 253 15.05 -0.18 19.10
C SER A 253 14.32 -1.23 19.96
N LEU A 254 14.88 -2.44 20.10
CA LEU A 254 14.38 -3.47 21.01
C LEU A 254 14.46 -3.03 22.47
N ASN A 255 15.58 -2.41 22.88
CA ASN A 255 15.72 -1.88 24.23
C ASN A 255 14.74 -0.71 24.51
N ALA A 256 14.47 0.17 23.54
CA ALA A 256 13.45 1.22 23.67
C ALA A 256 12.02 0.64 23.85
N ILE A 257 11.68 -0.40 23.07
CA ILE A 257 10.41 -1.13 23.21
C ILE A 257 10.30 -1.81 24.59
N HIS A 258 11.40 -2.39 25.10
CA HIS A 258 11.44 -2.98 26.44
C HIS A 258 11.25 -1.93 27.54
N ASN A 259 11.94 -0.78 27.44
CA ASN A 259 11.91 0.32 28.40
C ASN A 259 10.48 0.88 28.63
N GLY A 260 9.66 0.95 27.57
CA GLY A 260 8.29 1.44 27.68
C GLY A 260 7.28 0.45 28.30
N GLY A 261 7.57 -0.86 28.29
CA GLY A 261 6.69 -1.87 28.87
C GLY A 261 5.22 -1.77 28.40
N LEU A 262 4.26 -1.77 29.33
CA LEU A 262 2.83 -1.71 29.00
C LEU A 262 2.28 -0.28 28.78
N PHE A 263 2.78 0.71 29.53
CA PHE A 263 2.18 2.05 29.63
C PHE A 263 3.08 3.20 29.15
N GLY A 264 4.36 2.93 28.91
CA GLY A 264 5.36 3.92 28.48
C GLY A 264 6.08 4.62 29.62
N THR A 265 7.18 5.28 29.28
CA THR A 265 7.93 6.20 30.16
C THR A 265 7.23 7.55 30.34
N GLY A 266 6.18 7.82 29.56
CA GLY A 266 5.47 9.09 29.50
C GLY A 266 5.90 9.94 28.30
N LEU A 267 5.02 10.86 27.88
CA LEU A 267 5.25 11.76 26.75
C LEU A 267 6.53 12.58 26.97
N GLY A 268 7.47 12.47 26.04
CA GLY A 268 8.78 13.11 26.14
C GLY A 268 9.82 12.38 27.01
N GLY A 269 9.42 11.36 27.79
CA GLY A 269 10.25 10.69 28.81
C GLY A 269 11.24 9.64 28.30
N GLY A 270 11.20 9.29 27.02
CA GLY A 270 12.11 8.29 26.44
C GLY A 270 13.59 8.68 26.53
N THR A 271 14.45 7.70 26.81
CA THR A 271 15.90 7.89 26.96
C THR A 271 16.68 7.35 25.77
N PHE A 272 16.20 6.31 25.07
CA PHE A 272 16.92 5.75 23.91
C PHE A 272 16.99 6.75 22.74
N LYS A 273 15.97 7.61 22.59
CA LYS A 273 15.98 8.75 21.66
C LYS A 273 17.02 9.85 21.96
N LEU A 274 17.75 9.79 23.09
CA LEU A 274 18.73 10.81 23.49
C LEU A 274 20.16 10.54 22.96
N GLY A 275 20.29 9.72 21.91
CA GLY A 275 21.54 9.47 21.18
C GLY A 275 21.87 8.00 20.96
N PHE A 276 21.25 7.08 21.72
CA PHE A 276 21.42 5.64 21.52
C PHE A 276 20.74 5.14 20.24
N LEU A 277 19.59 5.72 19.91
CA LEU A 277 18.89 5.50 18.66
C LEU A 277 18.87 6.80 17.86
N SER A 278 19.59 6.83 16.74
CA SER A 278 19.54 7.94 15.78
C SER A 278 18.24 7.91 14.98
N GLU A 279 17.82 9.08 14.49
CA GLU A 279 16.69 9.27 13.57
C GLU A 279 15.33 8.72 14.06
N VAL A 280 15.10 8.63 15.38
CA VAL A 280 13.87 8.03 15.98
C VAL A 280 12.55 8.58 15.43
N HIS A 281 12.53 9.85 15.06
CA HIS A 281 11.37 10.52 14.50
C HIS A 281 11.02 10.07 13.06
N THR A 282 11.94 9.42 12.33
CA THR A 282 11.71 8.92 10.97
C THR A 282 11.40 7.41 10.98
N ASP A 283 12.37 6.53 10.75
CA ASP A 283 12.16 5.09 10.55
C ASP A 283 12.01 4.28 11.86
N PHE A 284 12.39 4.82 13.01
CA PHE A 284 12.15 4.17 14.32
C PHE A 284 10.94 4.73 15.10
N VAL A 285 10.00 5.43 14.44
CA VAL A 285 8.88 6.10 15.11
C VAL A 285 8.02 5.17 15.97
N LEU A 286 7.83 3.91 15.56
CA LEU A 286 7.10 2.91 16.36
C LEU A 286 7.86 2.46 17.61
N ALA A 287 9.20 2.46 17.60
CA ALA A 287 10.00 2.19 18.80
C ALA A 287 9.97 3.38 19.77
N GLY A 288 9.98 4.61 19.26
CA GLY A 288 9.75 5.81 20.09
C GLY A 288 8.35 5.88 20.69
N ILE A 289 7.31 5.48 19.94
CA ILE A 289 5.94 5.34 20.46
C ILE A 289 5.87 4.22 21.52
N ALA A 290 6.55 3.09 21.30
CA ALA A 290 6.65 2.02 22.29
C ALA A 290 7.35 2.48 23.57
N GLU A 291 8.41 3.28 23.47
CA GLU A 291 9.11 3.83 24.64
C GLU A 291 8.24 4.82 25.43
N GLU A 292 7.66 5.83 24.78
CA GLU A 292 6.92 6.91 25.47
C GLU A 292 5.50 6.51 25.91
N PHE A 293 4.83 5.63 25.17
CA PHE A 293 3.42 5.25 25.39
C PHE A 293 3.18 3.74 25.58
N GLY A 294 4.24 2.94 25.61
CA GLY A 294 4.18 1.50 25.89
C GLY A 294 3.49 0.69 24.79
N PHE A 295 3.24 -0.58 25.12
CA PHE A 295 2.35 -1.46 24.35
C PHE A 295 1.00 -0.78 24.05
N LEU A 296 0.43 -0.03 25.00
CA LEU A 296 -0.87 0.62 24.83
C LEU A 296 -0.86 1.65 23.67
N GLY A 297 0.18 2.46 23.55
CA GLY A 297 0.32 3.40 22.44
C GLY A 297 0.43 2.72 21.08
N VAL A 298 1.30 1.70 20.97
CA VAL A 298 1.47 0.90 19.74
C VAL A 298 0.17 0.16 19.38
N PHE A 299 -0.55 -0.37 20.36
CA PHE A 299 -1.84 -1.03 20.17
C PHE A 299 -2.89 -0.06 19.63
N ILE A 300 -3.05 1.13 20.23
CA ILE A 300 -3.99 2.16 19.77
C ILE A 300 -3.67 2.57 18.31
N VAL A 301 -2.40 2.85 18.00
CA VAL A 301 -1.93 3.14 16.64
C VAL A 301 -2.31 2.01 15.67
N THR A 302 -2.02 0.76 16.04
CA THR A 302 -2.31 -0.42 15.22
C THR A 302 -3.81 -0.59 14.96
N VAL A 303 -4.66 -0.36 15.98
CA VAL A 303 -6.12 -0.37 15.83
C VAL A 303 -6.60 0.73 14.88
N ILE A 304 -6.04 1.94 14.93
CA ILE A 304 -6.37 3.03 14.00
C ILE A 304 -5.98 2.65 12.56
N PHE A 305 -4.80 2.05 12.34
CA PHE A 305 -4.40 1.52 11.04
C PHE A 305 -5.34 0.41 10.53
N ILE A 306 -5.70 -0.56 11.37
CA ILE A 306 -6.65 -1.64 11.01
C ILE A 306 -8.01 -1.05 10.61
N LEU A 307 -8.51 -0.06 11.34
CA LEU A 307 -9.76 0.64 11.01
C LEU A 307 -9.67 1.44 9.71
N LEU A 308 -8.51 2.07 9.43
CA LEU A 308 -8.24 2.79 8.18
C LEU A 308 -8.19 1.83 6.98
N LEU A 309 -7.48 0.70 7.11
CA LEU A 309 -7.43 -0.34 6.07
C LEU A 309 -8.81 -0.97 5.83
N GLN A 310 -9.58 -1.23 6.90
CA GLN A 310 -10.98 -1.68 6.80
C GLN A 310 -11.82 -0.67 5.99
N ARG A 311 -11.60 0.64 6.14
CA ARG A 311 -12.29 1.68 5.34
C ARG A 311 -11.88 1.61 3.87
N LEU A 312 -10.58 1.54 3.57
CA LEU A 312 -10.07 1.47 2.19
C LEU A 312 -10.62 0.24 1.46
N PHE A 313 -10.53 -0.95 2.06
CA PHE A 313 -11.06 -2.18 1.45
C PHE A 313 -12.60 -2.19 1.36
N LYS A 314 -13.32 -1.54 2.30
CA LYS A 314 -14.78 -1.36 2.22
C LYS A 314 -15.21 -0.36 1.14
N ILE A 315 -14.37 0.62 0.80
CA ILE A 315 -14.57 1.52 -0.35
C ILE A 315 -14.27 0.77 -1.64
N ALA A 316 -13.15 0.03 -1.70
CA ALA A 316 -12.81 -0.83 -2.84
C ALA A 316 -13.96 -1.79 -3.18
N ASN A 317 -14.37 -2.64 -2.23
CA ASN A 317 -15.42 -3.67 -2.41
C ASN A 317 -16.85 -3.11 -2.61
N ARG A 318 -17.01 -1.79 -2.71
CA ARG A 318 -18.26 -1.12 -3.08
C ARG A 318 -18.15 -0.27 -4.35
N SER A 319 -16.94 -0.18 -4.92
CA SER A 319 -16.73 0.41 -6.25
C SER A 319 -17.36 -0.49 -7.31
N HIS A 320 -18.11 0.11 -8.24
CA HIS A 320 -18.65 -0.56 -9.42
C HIS A 320 -17.78 -0.30 -10.67
N ASN A 321 -16.56 0.20 -10.47
CA ASN A 321 -15.56 0.46 -11.49
C ASN A 321 -14.27 -0.24 -11.06
N ASP A 322 -13.79 -1.16 -11.88
CA ASP A 322 -12.67 -2.06 -11.56
C ASP A 322 -11.34 -1.31 -11.38
N THR A 323 -11.14 -0.21 -12.11
CA THR A 323 -9.99 0.68 -11.89
C THR A 323 -10.05 1.30 -10.50
N ALA A 324 -11.23 1.76 -10.07
CA ALA A 324 -11.41 2.38 -8.77
C ALA A 324 -11.43 1.35 -7.61
N TYR A 325 -11.84 0.10 -7.87
CA TYR A 325 -11.67 -1.05 -6.97
C TYR A 325 -10.17 -1.34 -6.76
N LEU A 326 -9.44 -1.65 -7.84
CA LEU A 326 -8.01 -1.99 -7.78
C LEU A 326 -7.16 -0.83 -7.23
N PHE A 327 -7.48 0.42 -7.56
CA PHE A 327 -6.78 1.59 -7.02
C PHE A 327 -6.99 1.73 -5.50
N SER A 328 -8.24 1.63 -5.03
CA SER A 328 -8.55 1.74 -3.60
C SER A 328 -7.93 0.61 -2.78
N LEU A 329 -7.89 -0.60 -3.37
CA LEU A 329 -7.20 -1.75 -2.81
C LEU A 329 -5.68 -1.55 -2.78
N GLY A 330 -5.08 -1.10 -3.88
CA GLY A 330 -3.63 -0.86 -4.01
C GLY A 330 -3.11 0.25 -3.09
N VAL A 331 -3.89 1.31 -2.85
CA VAL A 331 -3.57 2.33 -1.83
C VAL A 331 -3.56 1.72 -0.42
N GLY A 332 -4.50 0.80 -0.14
CA GLY A 332 -4.49 0.00 1.09
C GLY A 332 -3.26 -0.89 1.20
N LEU A 333 -2.83 -1.54 0.10
CA LEU A 333 -1.61 -2.36 0.07
C LEU A 333 -0.34 -1.54 0.31
N LEU A 334 -0.17 -0.37 -0.33
CA LEU A 334 0.97 0.52 -0.07
C LEU A 334 1.12 0.86 1.41
N ILE A 335 0.00 1.25 2.06
CA ILE A 335 -0.02 1.62 3.47
C ILE A 335 0.26 0.39 4.35
N THR A 336 -0.32 -0.76 4.00
CA THR A 336 -0.14 -2.04 4.72
C THR A 336 1.33 -2.47 4.69
N PHE A 337 1.96 -2.51 3.51
CA PHE A 337 3.34 -2.98 3.38
C PHE A 337 4.35 -2.00 3.97
N ALA A 338 4.13 -0.68 3.86
CA ALA A 338 4.97 0.31 4.54
C ALA A 338 4.91 0.17 6.07
N PHE A 339 3.70 0.03 6.64
CA PHE A 339 3.52 -0.18 8.08
C PHE A 339 4.14 -1.50 8.56
N ILE A 340 3.85 -2.62 7.89
CA ILE A 340 4.32 -3.96 8.31
C ILE A 340 5.84 -4.09 8.18
N ILE A 341 6.47 -3.61 7.09
CA ILE A 341 7.93 -3.74 6.93
C ILE A 341 8.64 -2.86 7.96
N ASN A 342 8.11 -1.67 8.28
CA ASN A 342 8.67 -0.87 9.37
C ASN A 342 8.53 -1.58 10.73
N ALA A 343 7.31 -2.02 11.09
CA ALA A 343 7.03 -2.70 12.35
C ALA A 343 7.84 -3.99 12.54
N TYR A 344 8.09 -4.74 11.47
CA TYR A 344 8.96 -5.94 11.50
C TYR A 344 10.45 -5.60 11.44
N GLY A 345 10.84 -4.44 10.94
CA GLY A 345 12.22 -3.95 11.01
C GLY A 345 12.60 -3.55 12.44
N ILE A 346 11.81 -2.66 13.05
CA ILE A 346 12.08 -2.09 14.39
C ILE A 346 11.95 -3.10 15.53
N SER A 347 11.29 -4.25 15.28
CA SER A 347 11.21 -5.41 16.18
C SER A 347 12.22 -6.52 15.85
N GLY A 348 13.15 -6.29 14.93
CA GLY A 348 14.19 -7.27 14.56
C GLY A 348 13.70 -8.49 13.77
N LEU A 349 12.41 -8.60 13.45
CA LEU A 349 11.84 -9.71 12.67
C LEU A 349 12.27 -9.72 11.19
N THR A 350 12.72 -8.58 10.66
CA THR A 350 13.32 -8.48 9.30
C THR A 350 14.50 -7.50 9.28
N PRO A 351 15.46 -7.63 8.34
CA PRO A 351 16.57 -6.69 8.21
C PRO A 351 16.07 -5.27 7.89
N ILE A 352 16.41 -4.29 8.74
CA ILE A 352 15.93 -2.91 8.65
C ILE A 352 16.18 -2.28 7.28
N LYS A 353 15.18 -1.52 6.83
CA LYS A 353 15.18 -0.60 5.70
C LYS A 353 14.56 0.70 6.19
N GLY A 354 15.09 1.85 5.78
CA GLY A 354 14.55 3.18 6.11
C GLY A 354 13.23 3.48 5.40
N ILE A 355 12.17 2.75 5.75
CA ILE A 355 10.81 2.92 5.25
C ILE A 355 10.02 3.65 6.34
N SER A 356 9.59 4.87 6.04
CA SER A 356 8.72 5.67 6.90
C SER A 356 7.35 5.01 7.10
N VAL A 357 6.86 5.01 8.34
CA VAL A 357 5.47 4.67 8.66
C VAL A 357 4.54 5.76 8.12
N PRO A 358 3.53 5.42 7.29
CA PRO A 358 2.61 6.41 6.74
C PRO A 358 1.96 7.26 7.83
N PHE A 359 1.93 8.58 7.64
CA PHE A 359 1.32 9.57 8.55
C PHE A 359 1.92 9.72 9.96
N LEU A 360 2.85 8.85 10.39
CA LEU A 360 3.45 8.91 11.74
C LEU A 360 4.92 9.35 11.72
N SER A 361 5.72 8.81 10.81
CA SER A 361 7.12 9.22 10.66
C SER A 361 7.21 10.66 10.19
N TYR A 362 8.05 11.47 10.82
CA TYR A 362 8.42 12.80 10.35
C TYR A 362 8.93 12.69 8.91
N GLY A 363 8.16 13.24 7.98
CA GLY A 363 8.26 12.75 6.61
C GLY A 363 7.30 13.43 5.66
N GLY A 364 7.26 14.77 5.67
CA GLY A 364 6.31 15.57 4.91
C GLY A 364 6.00 15.11 3.48
N SER A 365 6.99 14.66 2.71
CA SER A 365 6.78 14.04 1.39
C SER A 365 5.88 12.79 1.41
N ALA A 366 6.19 11.84 2.31
CA ALA A 366 5.47 10.59 2.44
C ALA A 366 4.07 10.82 3.04
N MET A 367 3.94 11.75 4.00
CA MET A 367 2.64 12.17 4.54
C MET A 367 1.76 12.84 3.49
N MET A 368 2.30 13.77 2.69
CA MET A 368 1.57 14.43 1.60
C MET A 368 1.16 13.42 0.52
N ALA A 369 2.07 12.57 0.04
CA ALA A 369 1.76 11.57 -0.99
C ALA A 369 0.73 10.54 -0.50
N SER A 370 0.86 10.05 0.73
CA SER A 370 -0.14 9.15 1.33
C SER A 370 -1.50 9.84 1.44
N SER A 371 -1.53 11.12 1.81
CA SER A 371 -2.75 11.93 1.89
C SER A 371 -3.37 12.24 0.51
N VAL A 372 -2.55 12.35 -0.55
CA VAL A 372 -3.03 12.37 -1.96
C VAL A 372 -3.71 11.05 -2.31
N GLY A 373 -3.10 9.91 -1.96
CA GLY A 373 -3.69 8.57 -2.13
C GLY A 373 -5.04 8.43 -1.43
N ILE A 374 -5.12 8.79 -0.13
CA ILE A 374 -6.38 8.80 0.63
C ILE A 374 -7.39 9.78 0.02
N GLY A 375 -6.97 10.98 -0.37
CA GLY A 375 -7.82 11.97 -1.04
C GLY A 375 -8.44 11.46 -2.33
N MET A 376 -7.69 10.72 -3.15
CA MET A 376 -8.19 10.06 -4.36
C MET A 376 -9.18 8.90 -4.05
N VAL A 377 -8.98 8.14 -2.97
CA VAL A 377 -9.95 7.11 -2.54
C VAL A 377 -11.22 7.73 -1.92
N LEU A 378 -11.09 8.85 -1.20
CA LEU A 378 -12.22 9.65 -0.72
C LEU A 378 -13.04 10.24 -1.89
N MET A 379 -12.37 10.69 -2.95
CA MET A 379 -12.99 11.15 -4.20
C MET A 379 -13.88 10.05 -4.82
N VAL A 380 -13.37 8.82 -4.93
CA VAL A 380 -14.12 7.61 -5.36
C VAL A 380 -15.31 7.32 -4.44
N SER A 381 -15.11 7.40 -3.12
CA SER A 381 -16.13 7.02 -2.13
C SER A 381 -17.46 7.79 -2.23
N LYS A 382 -17.46 8.95 -2.91
CA LYS A 382 -18.69 9.74 -3.17
C LYS A 382 -19.69 9.03 -4.09
N LYS A 383 -19.23 8.44 -5.20
CA LYS A 383 -20.16 7.84 -6.20
C LYS A 383 -20.80 6.56 -5.69
N ILE A 384 -20.11 5.82 -4.82
CA ILE A 384 -20.63 4.66 -4.10
C ILE A 384 -21.92 4.99 -3.34
N HIS A 385 -21.94 6.13 -2.63
CA HIS A 385 -23.11 6.54 -1.85
C HIS A 385 -24.23 7.15 -2.71
N HIS A 386 -23.94 7.64 -3.91
CA HIS A 386 -24.92 8.33 -4.76
C HIS A 386 -25.86 7.37 -5.54
N LYS A 387 -25.47 6.10 -5.71
CA LYS A 387 -26.31 5.08 -6.37
C LYS A 387 -27.24 4.30 -5.43
N ILE A 388 -27.21 4.58 -4.12
CA ILE A 388 -28.10 3.95 -3.11
C ILE A 388 -29.37 4.80 -2.87
N ASP A 389 -29.92 5.37 -3.95
CA ASP A 389 -31.25 5.99 -3.95
C ASP A 389 -32.19 5.09 -4.78
N PRO A 390 -33.10 4.33 -4.14
CA PRO A 390 -33.93 3.35 -4.84
C PRO A 390 -34.96 3.99 -5.78
N LYS A 391 -35.21 5.31 -5.73
CA LYS A 391 -36.28 5.96 -6.50
C LYS A 391 -35.99 6.20 -7.99
N LYS A 392 -34.87 5.69 -8.54
CA LYS A 392 -34.50 5.88 -9.96
C LYS A 392 -34.17 4.59 -10.73
N HIS A 393 -34.57 3.41 -10.25
CA HIS A 393 -34.48 2.16 -11.02
C HIS A 393 -35.86 1.48 -11.15
N VAL A 394 -36.77 2.15 -11.85
CA VAL A 394 -37.86 1.45 -12.56
C VAL A 394 -37.31 1.11 -13.95
N PRO A 395 -37.10 -0.17 -14.31
CA PRO A 395 -36.79 -0.54 -15.69
C PRO A 395 -37.97 -0.12 -16.57
N LYS A 396 -37.71 0.57 -17.68
CA LYS A 396 -38.76 0.75 -18.70
C LYS A 396 -39.11 -0.64 -19.25
N GLN A 397 -40.29 -1.15 -18.88
CA GLN A 397 -40.85 -2.32 -19.55
C GLN A 397 -41.00 -1.99 -21.04
N GLY A 398 -40.44 -2.85 -21.90
CA GLY A 398 -40.58 -2.68 -23.34
C GLY A 398 -42.01 -2.99 -23.76
N HIS A 399 -42.74 -1.97 -24.24
CA HIS A 399 -44.00 -2.20 -24.94
C HIS A 399 -43.70 -2.89 -26.27
N TYR A 400 -43.93 -4.20 -26.35
CA TYR A 400 -44.06 -4.90 -27.62
C TYR A 400 -45.39 -4.52 -28.27
N THR A 401 -45.39 -3.43 -29.03
CA THR A 401 -46.52 -3.03 -29.89
C THR A 401 -46.57 -3.92 -31.12
N ALA A 402 -47.35 -5.00 -31.06
CA ALA A 402 -47.68 -5.81 -32.22
C ALA A 402 -48.90 -5.22 -32.94
N GLN A 403 -48.73 -4.70 -34.17
CA GLN A 403 -49.86 -4.20 -34.97
C GLN A 403 -49.55 -4.20 -36.48
N GLY A 404 -50.55 -4.63 -37.28
CA GLY A 404 -50.51 -4.78 -38.75
C GLY A 404 -49.87 -6.10 -39.21
N SER A 405 -50.40 -6.84 -40.19
CA SER A 405 -51.66 -6.80 -40.98
C SER A 405 -51.87 -8.21 -41.62
N VAL A 406 -52.93 -8.62 -42.35
CA VAL A 406 -54.06 -7.99 -43.09
C VAL A 406 -55.32 -8.90 -42.90
N PRO A 407 -56.57 -8.38 -42.87
CA PRO A 407 -57.78 -9.22 -42.73
C PRO A 407 -58.26 -9.85 -44.06
N TYR A 408 -59.01 -10.96 -43.98
CA TYR A 408 -59.88 -11.43 -45.08
C TYR A 408 -61.11 -12.23 -44.59
N HIS A 409 -62.10 -12.41 -45.48
CA HIS A 409 -63.44 -12.94 -45.20
C HIS A 409 -63.56 -14.48 -45.28
N GLU A 410 -64.29 -15.05 -44.31
CA GLU A 410 -65.55 -15.80 -44.49
C GLU A 410 -65.71 -16.96 -45.52
N SER A 411 -66.14 -18.12 -45.00
CA SER A 411 -66.97 -19.19 -45.59
C SER A 411 -66.38 -20.38 -46.38
N ALA A 412 -67.15 -21.49 -46.27
CA ALA A 412 -67.22 -22.72 -47.10
C ALA A 412 -66.33 -23.95 -46.74
N GLU A 413 -66.92 -25.13 -47.02
CA GLU A 413 -66.40 -26.53 -47.03
C GLU A 413 -65.75 -27.05 -45.72
N MET A 414 -66.27 -28.03 -44.95
CA MET A 414 -67.17 -29.18 -45.15
C MET A 414 -66.55 -30.40 -45.88
N THR A 415 -66.11 -31.43 -45.13
CA THR A 415 -66.55 -32.85 -45.25
C THR A 415 -65.86 -33.82 -44.25
N ARG A 416 -66.68 -34.73 -43.68
CA ARG A 416 -66.47 -36.05 -43.00
C ARG A 416 -65.06 -36.68 -43.08
N SER A 417 -64.52 -37.36 -42.06
CA SER A 417 -65.03 -38.59 -41.40
C SER A 417 -64.42 -38.83 -40.00
N ASN A 418 -65.09 -39.31 -38.94
CA ASN A 418 -65.91 -40.52 -38.68
C ASN A 418 -65.09 -41.76 -38.23
N HIS A 419 -65.59 -42.45 -37.18
CA HIS A 419 -65.11 -43.71 -36.56
C HIS A 419 -63.81 -43.68 -35.71
N SER A 420 -63.60 -44.54 -34.69
CA SER A 420 -64.40 -45.09 -33.55
C SER A 420 -63.69 -46.32 -32.96
N HIS A 421 -64.08 -46.78 -31.76
CA HIS A 421 -63.57 -47.98 -31.03
C HIS A 421 -62.15 -47.80 -30.44
N THR A 422 -61.87 -48.10 -29.16
CA THR A 422 -61.97 -49.36 -28.36
C THR A 422 -61.11 -50.49 -28.96
N SER A 423 -60.30 -51.25 -28.21
CA SER A 423 -60.24 -51.47 -26.75
C SER A 423 -58.88 -52.11 -26.36
N LEU A 424 -58.66 -52.36 -25.05
CA LEU A 424 -58.03 -53.55 -24.41
C LEU A 424 -56.96 -54.38 -25.19
N GLU A 425 -55.91 -54.95 -24.59
CA GLU A 425 -55.62 -55.28 -23.19
C GLU A 425 -54.10 -55.55 -22.96
N GLU A 426 -53.75 -56.12 -21.79
CA GLU A 426 -52.63 -57.03 -21.46
C GLU A 426 -51.51 -57.37 -22.49
N SER A 427 -50.28 -57.78 -22.09
CA SER A 427 -49.52 -57.76 -20.82
C SER A 427 -48.11 -58.31 -21.11
N GLN A 428 -47.15 -57.99 -20.23
CA GLN A 428 -45.81 -58.56 -20.05
C GLN A 428 -45.30 -59.69 -20.99
N ARG A 429 -44.15 -59.43 -21.63
CA ARG A 429 -42.97 -60.31 -21.58
C ARG A 429 -41.69 -59.50 -21.71
#